data_AF-A0A9E7GHZ4-F1
#
_entry.id   AF-A0A9E7GHZ4-F1
#
_cell.length_a   1.000
_cell.length_b   1.000
_cell.length_c   1.000
_cell.angle_alpha   90.00
_cell.angle_beta   90.00
_cell.angle_gamma   90.00
#
_symmetry.space_group_name_H-M   'P 1'
#
loop_
_entity.id
_entity.type
_entity.pdbx_description
1 polymer ?
#
loop_
_entity_poly.entity_id
_entity_poly.type
_entity_poly.pdbx_seq_one_letter_code
_entity_poly.pdbx_strand_id
1 'polypeptide(L)'
;MVSEVNHPNTSAIEIPDVPGGAEAFELVMKYCYGINFEITAENIAMLRCVAEYLEMTEDYTVGNLVSRAEAYLEEVALQSLSAAVTVLHKSEELLPVSEKVKLVSRCIDAVAYMACNDSQLRSSSRTDNYQEGFSSSSQPNAIVDWWAEELTVLRIDTFQRVLMAMKARGFKQYDLGPVIMLYAQKSLRGHLRQRKEEHGTKGRA
;
A
#
# COMPACT_ATOMS: atom_id res chain seq x y z
N MET A 1 52.49 -39.50 -3.19
CA MET A 1 52.79 -38.07 -3.02
C MET A 1 51.83 -37.30 -3.90
N VAL A 2 50.74 -36.78 -3.30
CA VAL A 2 50.36 -35.35 -3.24
C VAL A 2 50.37 -34.70 -4.64
N SER A 3 49.22 -34.31 -5.18
CA SER A 3 48.63 -33.03 -4.79
C SER A 3 47.10 -33.01 -4.96
N GLU A 4 46.39 -32.90 -3.84
CA GLU A 4 45.06 -32.31 -3.77
C GLU A 4 45.16 -30.83 -4.17
N VAL A 5 44.33 -30.42 -5.12
CA VAL A 5 44.17 -29.01 -5.49
C VAL A 5 43.05 -28.43 -4.63
N ASN A 6 43.50 -27.70 -3.62
CA ASN A 6 42.81 -26.72 -2.79
C ASN A 6 41.55 -26.11 -3.47
N HIS A 7 40.36 -26.43 -2.97
CA HIS A 7 39.17 -25.63 -3.27
C HIS A 7 39.07 -24.51 -2.22
N PRO A 8 38.99 -23.24 -2.63
CA PRO A 8 38.93 -22.11 -1.70
C PRO A 8 37.69 -22.26 -0.81
N ASN A 9 37.85 -22.02 0.49
CA ASN A 9 36.75 -22.00 1.45
C ASN A 9 35.75 -20.88 1.09
N THR A 10 34.83 -21.13 0.17
CA THR A 10 33.75 -20.21 -0.15
C THR A 10 32.81 -20.19 1.04
N SER A 11 32.94 -19.16 1.88
CA SER A 11 31.99 -18.93 2.97
C SER A 11 30.65 -18.52 2.34
N ALA A 12 29.66 -19.41 2.42
CA ALA A 12 28.30 -19.14 1.99
C ALA A 12 27.47 -18.65 3.19
N ILE A 13 26.71 -17.57 2.99
CA ILE A 13 25.76 -17.05 3.97
C ILE A 13 24.37 -17.21 3.38
N GLU A 14 23.49 -17.90 4.10
CA GLU A 14 22.08 -18.04 3.74
C GLU A 14 21.26 -17.05 4.56
N ILE A 15 20.39 -16.31 3.88
CA ILE A 15 19.46 -15.35 4.51
C ILE A 15 18.04 -15.80 4.11
N PRO A 16 17.38 -16.62 4.94
CA PRO A 16 16.06 -17.16 4.62
C PRO A 16 14.97 -16.09 4.78
N ASP A 17 13.84 -16.26 4.08
CA ASP A 17 12.59 -15.50 4.33
C ASP A 17 12.72 -13.97 4.27
N VAL A 18 13.60 -13.44 3.42
CA VAL A 18 13.75 -12.01 3.20
C VAL A 18 12.41 -11.40 2.72
N PRO A 19 11.83 -10.43 3.44
CA PRO A 19 10.57 -9.80 3.02
C PRO A 19 10.77 -9.03 1.71
N GLY A 20 9.97 -9.34 0.70
CA GLY A 20 10.14 -8.82 -0.67
C GLY A 20 11.23 -9.52 -1.50
N GLY A 21 11.86 -10.57 -0.94
CA GLY A 21 12.76 -11.46 -1.68
C GLY A 21 14.00 -10.79 -2.26
N ALA A 22 14.43 -11.28 -3.43
CA ALA A 22 15.65 -10.83 -4.08
C ALA A 22 15.63 -9.35 -4.47
N GLU A 23 14.47 -8.81 -4.85
CA GLU A 23 14.32 -7.39 -5.20
C GLU A 23 14.60 -6.48 -3.99
N ALA A 24 14.03 -6.83 -2.83
CA ALA A 24 14.28 -6.12 -1.58
C ALA A 24 15.76 -6.17 -1.19
N PHE A 25 16.36 -7.35 -1.30
CA PHE A 25 17.77 -7.54 -0.99
C PHE A 25 18.68 -6.75 -1.93
N GLU A 26 18.36 -6.68 -3.23
CA GLU A 26 19.11 -5.86 -4.18
C GLU A 26 19.11 -4.38 -3.79
N LEU A 27 17.97 -3.83 -3.38
CA LEU A 27 17.87 -2.44 -2.90
C LEU A 27 18.70 -2.20 -1.64
N VAL A 28 18.69 -3.14 -0.69
CA VAL A 28 19.55 -3.09 0.49
C VAL A 28 21.02 -3.12 0.10
N MET A 29 21.43 -3.98 -0.82
CA MET A 29 22.82 -4.05 -1.26
C MET A 29 23.23 -2.75 -1.96
N LYS A 30 22.37 -2.17 -2.79
CA LYS A 30 22.60 -0.83 -3.36
C LYS A 30 22.84 0.20 -2.27
N TYR A 31 22.02 0.22 -1.21
CA TYR A 31 22.22 1.08 -0.05
C TYR A 31 23.60 0.86 0.61
N CYS A 32 23.94 -0.40 0.95
CA CYS A 32 25.19 -0.74 1.64
C CYS A 32 26.45 -0.38 0.85
N TYR A 33 26.39 -0.47 -0.49
CA TYR A 33 27.50 -0.12 -1.38
C TYR A 33 27.49 1.36 -1.81
N GLY A 34 26.59 2.19 -1.28
CA GLY A 34 26.50 3.61 -1.63
C GLY A 34 26.03 3.87 -3.07
N ILE A 35 25.34 2.90 -3.67
CA ILE A 35 24.70 3.05 -4.99
C ILE A 35 23.37 3.74 -4.79
N ASN A 36 23.17 4.87 -5.48
CA ASN A 36 21.93 5.62 -5.40
C ASN A 36 20.76 4.85 -6.04
N PHE A 37 19.63 4.87 -5.35
CA PHE A 37 18.33 4.49 -5.88
C PHE A 37 17.27 5.44 -5.31
N GLU A 38 16.13 5.51 -5.99
CA GLU A 38 15.03 6.36 -5.58
C GLU A 38 14.12 5.65 -4.57
N ILE A 39 13.76 6.34 -3.49
CA ILE A 39 12.74 5.88 -2.54
C ILE A 39 11.39 6.43 -3.02
N THR A 40 10.43 5.54 -3.23
CA THR A 40 9.10 5.86 -3.76
C THR A 40 8.01 5.14 -2.97
N ALA A 41 6.74 5.54 -3.17
CA ALA A 41 5.61 4.83 -2.59
C ALA A 41 5.51 3.35 -3.01
N GLU A 42 6.08 2.98 -4.17
CA GLU A 42 6.07 1.62 -4.70
C GLU A 42 7.06 0.68 -3.98
N ASN A 43 8.17 1.21 -3.46
CA ASN A 43 9.23 0.40 -2.85
C ASN A 43 9.40 0.62 -1.33
N ILE A 44 8.84 1.69 -0.76
CA ILE A 44 9.07 2.03 0.64
C ILE A 44 8.58 0.96 1.62
N ALA A 45 7.46 0.29 1.33
CA ALA A 45 6.95 -0.78 2.18
C ALA A 45 7.97 -1.93 2.28
N MET A 46 8.54 -2.30 1.13
CA MET A 46 9.56 -3.33 0.99
C MET A 46 10.83 -2.92 1.74
N LEU A 47 11.35 -1.71 1.48
CA LEU A 47 12.53 -1.15 2.14
C LEU A 47 12.38 -1.16 3.66
N ARG A 48 11.24 -0.69 4.18
CA ARG A 48 10.99 -0.65 5.62
C ARG A 48 10.98 -2.05 6.25
N CYS A 49 10.38 -3.03 5.58
CA CYS A 49 10.30 -4.40 6.08
C CYS A 49 11.64 -5.12 6.04
N VAL A 50 12.39 -5.00 4.94
CA VAL A 50 13.71 -5.64 4.81
C VAL A 50 14.76 -4.98 5.70
N ALA A 51 14.69 -3.66 5.88
CA ALA A 51 15.57 -2.94 6.80
C ALA A 51 15.33 -3.35 8.26
N GLU A 52 14.07 -3.61 8.65
CA GLU A 52 13.77 -4.22 9.96
C GLU A 52 14.39 -5.60 10.09
N TYR A 53 14.17 -6.45 9.07
CA TYR A 53 14.59 -7.84 9.09
C TYR A 53 16.12 -7.97 9.18
N LEU A 54 16.86 -7.08 8.51
CA LEU A 54 18.32 -7.04 8.51
C LEU A 54 18.89 -6.14 9.62
N GLU A 55 18.06 -5.66 10.54
CA GLU A 55 18.46 -4.81 11.67
C GLU A 55 19.28 -3.57 11.23
N MET A 56 18.89 -2.94 10.13
CA MET A 56 19.56 -1.75 9.58
C MET A 56 19.14 -0.48 10.34
N THR A 57 19.49 -0.45 11.62
CA THR A 57 19.10 0.59 12.60
C THR A 57 20.19 1.64 12.81
N GLU A 58 19.83 2.70 13.54
CA GLU A 58 20.77 3.75 13.97
C GLU A 58 21.89 3.25 14.89
N ASP A 59 21.76 2.05 15.46
CA ASP A 59 22.78 1.46 16.34
C ASP A 59 24.11 1.24 15.61
N TYR A 60 24.07 1.12 14.28
CA TYR A 60 25.24 0.88 13.43
C TYR A 60 25.75 2.14 12.73
N THR A 61 24.87 3.02 12.26
CA THR A 61 25.25 4.24 11.52
C THR A 61 24.11 5.26 11.53
N VAL A 62 24.44 6.55 11.62
CA VAL A 62 23.43 7.62 11.57
C VAL A 62 22.75 7.69 10.21
N GLY A 63 21.43 7.76 10.19
CA GLY A 63 20.64 7.82 8.97
C GLY A 63 20.57 6.47 8.25
N ASN A 64 20.55 5.38 9.01
CA ASN A 64 20.44 4.03 8.45
C ASN A 64 19.09 3.81 7.74
N LEU A 65 18.97 2.70 7.02
CA LEU A 65 17.85 2.46 6.12
C LEU A 65 16.48 2.45 6.83
N VAL A 66 16.39 1.95 8.08
CA VAL A 66 15.15 2.04 8.86
C VAL A 66 14.72 3.50 9.04
N SER A 67 15.60 4.37 9.55
CA SER A 67 15.26 5.77 9.80
C SER A 67 14.95 6.55 8.53
N ARG A 68 15.70 6.27 7.45
CA ARG A 68 15.45 6.89 6.14
C ARG A 68 14.10 6.48 5.58
N ALA A 69 13.73 5.21 5.76
CA ALA A 69 12.42 4.72 5.34
C ALA A 69 11.29 5.35 6.18
N GLU A 70 11.47 5.45 7.50
CA GLU A 70 10.51 6.08 8.40
C GLU A 70 10.28 7.57 8.07
N ALA A 71 11.35 8.32 7.80
CA ALA A 71 11.23 9.72 7.40
C ALA A 71 10.41 9.88 6.11
N TYR A 72 10.67 9.06 5.09
CA TYR A 72 9.87 9.10 3.86
C TYR A 72 8.40 8.75 4.10
N LEU A 73 8.13 7.75 4.94
CA LEU A 73 6.76 7.37 5.29
C LEU A 73 6.01 8.55 5.92
N GLU A 74 6.61 9.22 6.91
CA GLU A 74 5.94 10.28 7.67
C GLU A 74 5.83 11.60 6.90
N GLU A 75 6.92 12.00 6.23
CA GLU A 75 7.03 13.31 5.60
C GLU A 75 6.45 13.33 4.17
N VAL A 76 6.36 12.17 3.50
CA VAL A 76 5.96 12.08 2.10
C VAL A 76 4.77 11.14 1.89
N ALA A 77 4.93 9.84 2.18
CA ALA A 77 3.95 8.84 1.78
C ALA A 77 2.60 9.01 2.50
N LEU A 78 2.63 9.22 3.82
CA LEU A 78 1.44 9.39 4.65
C LEU A 78 0.86 10.82 4.61
N GLN A 79 1.36 11.68 3.71
CA GLN A 79 0.80 13.01 3.44
C GLN A 79 -0.06 13.05 2.16
N SER A 80 -0.09 11.96 1.38
CA SER A 80 -0.89 11.84 0.16
C SER A 80 -1.75 10.59 0.21
N LEU A 81 -3.04 10.71 -0.13
CA LEU A 81 -3.94 9.56 -0.12
C LEU A 81 -3.46 8.47 -1.09
N SER A 82 -3.12 8.86 -2.33
CA SER A 82 -2.69 7.91 -3.35
C SER A 82 -1.41 7.19 -2.91
N ALA A 83 -0.41 7.92 -2.38
CA ALA A 83 0.81 7.31 -1.87
C ALA A 83 0.53 6.38 -0.67
N ALA A 84 -0.29 6.80 0.30
CA ALA A 84 -0.66 5.97 1.45
C ALA A 84 -1.40 4.68 1.04
N VAL A 85 -2.28 4.76 0.04
CA VAL A 85 -2.97 3.58 -0.52
C VAL A 85 -1.99 2.67 -1.25
N THR A 86 -1.07 3.22 -2.06
CA THR A 86 -0.02 2.42 -2.72
C THR A 86 0.84 1.68 -1.70
N VAL A 87 1.31 2.37 -0.65
CA VAL A 87 2.11 1.75 0.41
C VAL A 87 1.30 0.68 1.15
N LEU A 88 0.02 0.94 1.44
CA LEU A 88 -0.86 -0.03 2.08
C LEU A 88 -1.04 -1.29 1.23
N HIS A 89 -1.30 -1.12 -0.07
CA HIS A 89 -1.43 -2.23 -1.02
C HIS A 89 -0.14 -3.07 -1.09
N LYS A 90 1.03 -2.43 -1.25
CA LYS A 90 2.32 -3.12 -1.26
C LYS A 90 2.63 -3.83 0.07
N SER A 91 2.12 -3.31 1.18
CA SER A 91 2.29 -3.93 2.50
C SER A 91 1.55 -5.27 2.64
N GLU A 92 0.53 -5.53 1.82
CA GLU A 92 -0.24 -6.78 1.84
C GLU A 92 0.59 -8.01 1.41
N GLU A 93 1.60 -7.79 0.57
CA GLU A 93 2.55 -8.80 0.08
C GLU A 93 3.68 -9.10 1.08
N LEU A 94 3.82 -8.27 2.13
CA LEU A 94 4.94 -8.28 3.08
C LEU A 94 4.54 -8.76 4.48
N LEU A 95 3.37 -9.37 4.61
CA LEU A 95 2.90 -9.97 5.85
C LEU A 95 3.77 -11.19 6.22
N PRO A 96 4.07 -11.40 7.52
CA PRO A 96 3.60 -10.66 8.69
C PRO A 96 4.48 -9.46 9.08
N VAL A 97 5.60 -9.23 8.39
CA VAL A 97 6.60 -8.22 8.77
C VAL A 97 6.01 -6.81 8.74
N SER A 98 5.22 -6.49 7.71
CA SER A 98 4.57 -5.17 7.57
C SER A 98 3.61 -4.83 8.71
N GLU A 99 2.97 -5.82 9.33
CA GLU A 99 2.17 -5.64 10.55
C GLU A 99 3.05 -5.44 11.78
N LYS A 100 4.12 -6.24 11.93
CA LYS A 100 5.06 -6.13 13.05
C LYS A 100 5.65 -4.72 13.16
N VAL A 101 6.00 -4.11 12.02
CA VAL A 101 6.54 -2.73 11.95
C VAL A 101 5.44 -1.66 11.94
N LYS A 102 4.16 -2.03 12.16
CA LYS A 102 2.99 -1.14 12.20
C LYS A 102 2.70 -0.36 10.91
N LEU A 103 3.31 -0.76 9.79
CA LEU A 103 3.15 -0.08 8.51
C LEU A 103 1.68 -0.12 8.04
N VAL A 104 1.08 -1.31 8.08
CA VAL A 104 -0.33 -1.51 7.70
C VAL A 104 -1.28 -0.61 8.51
N SER A 105 -1.13 -0.61 9.85
CA SER A 105 -1.99 0.21 10.72
C SER A 105 -1.83 1.72 10.47
N ARG A 106 -0.61 2.21 10.27
CA ARG A 106 -0.33 3.63 10.00
C ARG A 106 -0.92 4.08 8.68
N CYS A 107 -0.78 3.27 7.62
CA CYS A 107 -1.38 3.58 6.33
C CYS A 107 -2.91 3.57 6.40
N ILE A 108 -3.52 2.59 7.08
CA ILE A 108 -4.99 2.56 7.30
C ILE A 108 -5.46 3.84 8.00
N ASP A 109 -4.74 4.26 9.05
CA ASP A 109 -5.09 5.45 9.81
C ASP A 109 -4.97 6.74 8.99
N ALA A 110 -3.92 6.88 8.19
CA ALA A 110 -3.72 8.02 7.30
C ALA A 110 -4.79 8.07 6.20
N VAL A 111 -5.04 6.94 5.53
CA VAL A 111 -6.08 6.81 4.50
C VAL A 111 -7.45 7.18 5.06
N ALA A 112 -7.81 6.61 6.22
CA ALA A 112 -9.09 6.89 6.85
C ALA A 112 -9.21 8.37 7.27
N TYR A 113 -8.14 8.98 7.78
CA TYR A 113 -8.11 10.40 8.13
C TYR A 113 -8.35 11.29 6.89
N MET A 114 -7.62 11.07 5.80
CA MET A 114 -7.73 11.87 4.58
C MET A 114 -9.11 11.73 3.92
N ALA A 115 -9.61 10.49 3.82
CA ALA A 115 -10.94 10.22 3.24
C ALA A 115 -12.06 10.87 4.05
N CYS A 116 -11.98 10.83 5.39
CA CYS A 116 -12.97 11.50 6.25
C CYS A 116 -12.89 13.03 6.15
N ASN A 117 -11.69 13.60 6.05
CA ASN A 117 -11.51 15.05 6.01
C ASN A 117 -12.03 15.66 4.69
N ASP A 118 -11.72 15.04 3.54
CA ASP A 118 -12.20 15.52 2.23
C ASP A 118 -13.74 15.44 2.11
N SER A 119 -14.33 14.35 2.60
CA SER A 119 -15.80 14.17 2.62
C SER A 119 -16.51 15.23 3.49
N GLN A 120 -15.92 15.59 4.63
CA GLN A 120 -16.48 16.64 5.50
C GLN A 120 -16.42 18.03 4.85
N LEU A 121 -15.29 18.40 4.23
CA LEU A 121 -15.14 19.67 3.50
C LEU A 121 -16.18 19.83 2.39
N ARG A 122 -16.46 18.75 1.64
CA ARG A 122 -17.48 18.74 0.60
C ARG A 122 -18.90 18.79 1.15
N SER A 123 -19.16 18.10 2.27
CA SER A 123 -20.48 18.11 2.91
C SER A 123 -20.83 19.51 3.45
N SER A 124 -19.89 20.20 4.07
CA SER A 124 -20.07 21.58 4.55
C SER A 124 -20.38 22.55 3.41
N SER A 125 -19.68 22.42 2.28
CA SER A 125 -19.86 23.27 1.09
C SER A 125 -21.24 23.12 0.41
N ARG A 126 -21.95 22.01 0.66
CA ARG A 126 -23.29 21.77 0.11
C ARG A 126 -24.41 22.37 0.96
N THR A 127 -24.11 22.80 2.19
CA THR A 127 -25.11 23.33 3.12
C THR A 127 -25.40 24.83 2.94
N ASP A 128 -24.56 25.56 2.21
CA ASP A 128 -24.70 27.03 2.03
C ASP A 128 -25.45 27.44 0.75
N ASN A 129 -25.83 26.50 -0.11
CA ASN A 129 -26.58 26.77 -1.34
C ASN A 129 -27.98 26.15 -1.31
N TYR A 130 -28.81 26.57 -0.35
CA TYR A 130 -30.26 26.45 -0.47
C TYR A 130 -30.77 27.57 -1.39
N GLN A 131 -30.58 27.40 -2.69
CA GLN A 131 -31.37 28.12 -3.68
C GLN A 131 -32.06 27.11 -4.59
N GLU A 132 -33.39 27.10 -4.48
CA GLU A 132 -34.32 26.26 -5.23
C GLU A 132 -34.03 26.31 -6.73
N GLY A 133 -33.90 25.13 -7.33
CA GLY A 133 -33.69 24.98 -8.77
C GLY A 133 -33.81 23.52 -9.16
N PHE A 134 -35.04 23.09 -9.45
CA PHE A 134 -35.36 21.78 -9.98
C PHE A 134 -34.58 21.56 -11.29
N SER A 135 -33.54 20.73 -11.27
CA SER A 135 -32.85 20.26 -12.47
C SER A 135 -32.45 18.81 -12.28
N SER A 136 -33.30 17.95 -12.84
CA SER A 136 -33.12 16.52 -12.98
C SER A 136 -31.95 16.23 -13.92
N SER A 137 -30.73 16.22 -13.37
CA SER A 137 -29.58 15.53 -13.96
C SER A 137 -28.61 15.14 -12.84
N SER A 138 -29.11 14.42 -11.84
CA SER A 138 -28.27 13.75 -10.84
C SER A 138 -27.55 12.58 -11.52
N GLN A 139 -26.42 12.89 -12.16
CA GLN A 139 -25.42 11.92 -12.54
C GLN A 139 -25.06 11.09 -11.29
N PRO A 140 -25.25 9.75 -11.27
CA PRO A 140 -24.91 8.92 -10.12
C PRO A 140 -23.41 8.90 -9.81
N ASN A 141 -22.58 9.41 -10.73
CA ASN A 141 -21.13 9.47 -10.60
C ASN A 141 -20.62 10.59 -9.68
N ALA A 142 -21.47 11.54 -9.25
CA ALA A 142 -21.05 12.63 -8.34
C ALA A 142 -21.08 12.24 -6.84
N ILE A 143 -21.50 11.01 -6.52
CA ILE A 143 -21.64 10.51 -5.13
C ILE A 143 -20.42 9.69 -4.70
N VAL A 144 -19.70 9.10 -5.64
CA VAL A 144 -18.52 8.30 -5.33
C VAL A 144 -17.33 9.24 -5.37
N ASP A 145 -16.88 9.66 -4.19
CA ASP A 145 -15.69 10.48 -4.07
C ASP A 145 -14.48 9.77 -4.70
N TRP A 146 -13.60 10.55 -5.33
CA TRP A 146 -12.39 10.06 -6.00
C TRP A 146 -11.53 9.15 -5.09
N TRP A 147 -11.51 9.42 -3.78
CA TRP A 147 -10.78 8.62 -2.81
C TRP A 147 -11.29 7.17 -2.73
N ALA A 148 -12.58 6.94 -3.01
CA ALA A 148 -13.15 5.59 -2.97
C ALA A 148 -12.64 4.72 -4.12
N GLU A 149 -12.24 5.33 -5.25
CA GLU A 149 -11.65 4.61 -6.36
C GLU A 149 -10.26 4.06 -6.03
N GLU A 150 -9.45 4.83 -5.31
CA GLU A 150 -8.12 4.41 -4.85
C GLU A 150 -8.21 3.14 -3.99
N LEU A 151 -9.21 3.05 -3.11
CA LEU A 151 -9.37 1.90 -2.20
C LEU A 151 -9.70 0.57 -2.89
N THR A 152 -10.11 0.61 -4.16
CA THR A 152 -10.52 -0.60 -4.89
C THR A 152 -9.38 -1.56 -5.23
N VAL A 153 -8.13 -1.10 -5.09
CA VAL A 153 -6.93 -1.93 -5.28
C VAL A 153 -6.66 -2.85 -4.09
N LEU A 154 -7.16 -2.51 -2.90
CA LEU A 154 -6.87 -3.22 -1.66
C LEU A 154 -7.56 -4.58 -1.62
N ARG A 155 -6.93 -5.56 -0.96
CA ARG A 155 -7.61 -6.81 -0.60
C ARG A 155 -8.81 -6.55 0.31
N ILE A 156 -9.78 -7.46 0.27
CA ILE A 156 -11.05 -7.31 0.99
C ILE A 156 -10.86 -7.13 2.50
N ASP A 157 -9.89 -7.81 3.10
CA ASP A 157 -9.60 -7.72 4.53
C ASP A 157 -9.01 -6.35 4.90
N THR A 158 -8.08 -5.83 4.10
CA THR A 158 -7.53 -4.48 4.27
C THR A 158 -8.59 -3.41 4.02
N PHE A 159 -9.36 -3.54 2.94
CA PHE A 159 -10.47 -2.64 2.61
C PHE A 159 -11.47 -2.56 3.77
N GLN A 160 -11.88 -3.70 4.32
CA GLN A 160 -12.77 -3.75 5.48
C GLN A 160 -12.17 -3.00 6.68
N ARG A 161 -10.88 -3.15 6.96
CA ARG A 161 -10.20 -2.44 8.06
C ARG A 161 -10.16 -0.93 7.82
N VAL A 162 -9.97 -0.48 6.58
CA VAL A 162 -10.08 0.95 6.23
C VAL A 162 -11.48 1.47 6.53
N LEU A 163 -12.55 0.77 6.11
CA LEU A 163 -13.92 1.20 6.40
C LEU A 163 -14.23 1.24 7.90
N MET A 164 -13.70 0.29 8.67
CA MET A 164 -13.81 0.30 10.14
C MET A 164 -13.10 1.53 10.74
N ALA A 165 -11.89 1.84 10.27
CA ALA A 165 -11.13 3.00 10.72
C ALA A 165 -11.81 4.33 10.36
N MET A 166 -12.49 4.40 9.21
CA MET A 166 -13.31 5.55 8.81
C MET A 166 -14.55 5.68 9.71
N LYS A 167 -15.26 4.58 9.95
CA LYS A 167 -16.42 4.56 10.86
C LYS A 167 -16.04 5.02 12.27
N ALA A 168 -14.88 4.57 12.78
CA ALA A 168 -14.36 4.99 14.08
C ALA A 168 -14.06 6.50 14.14
N ARG A 169 -13.76 7.13 12.99
CA ARG A 169 -13.54 8.58 12.83
C ARG A 169 -14.82 9.38 12.58
N GLY A 170 -15.99 8.75 12.68
CA GLY A 170 -17.29 9.43 12.53
C GLY A 170 -17.83 9.46 11.10
N PHE A 171 -17.22 8.73 10.15
CA PHE A 171 -17.79 8.57 8.81
C PHE A 171 -19.14 7.85 8.91
N LYS A 172 -20.18 8.42 8.29
CA LYS A 172 -21.55 7.96 8.48
C LYS A 172 -21.78 6.63 7.77
N GLN A 173 -22.47 5.71 8.44
CA GLN A 173 -22.64 4.34 7.93
C GLN A 173 -23.39 4.28 6.60
N TYR A 174 -24.36 5.17 6.39
CA TYR A 174 -25.12 5.21 5.14
C TYR A 174 -24.27 5.70 3.95
N ASP A 175 -23.23 6.49 4.20
CA ASP A 175 -22.29 6.97 3.18
C ASP A 175 -21.26 5.89 2.78
N LEU A 176 -21.13 4.81 3.56
CA LEU A 176 -20.29 3.65 3.20
C LEU A 176 -20.92 2.80 2.09
N GLY A 177 -22.24 2.86 1.91
CA GLY A 177 -22.96 2.04 0.92
C GLY A 177 -22.43 2.20 -0.51
N PRO A 178 -22.33 3.43 -1.04
CA PRO A 178 -21.74 3.70 -2.36
C PRO A 178 -20.30 3.20 -2.51
N VAL A 179 -19.48 3.33 -1.46
CA VAL A 179 -18.06 2.90 -1.45
C VAL A 179 -17.96 1.38 -1.55
N ILE A 180 -18.77 0.67 -0.76
CA ILE A 180 -18.86 -0.80 -0.78
C ILE A 180 -19.36 -1.28 -2.16
N MET A 181 -20.37 -0.60 -2.71
CA MET A 181 -20.90 -0.92 -4.03
C MET A 181 -19.84 -0.75 -5.13
N LEU A 182 -19.08 0.36 -5.10
CA LEU A 182 -17.98 0.58 -6.04
C LEU A 182 -16.93 -0.51 -5.94
N TYR A 183 -16.48 -0.83 -4.72
CA TYR A 183 -15.50 -1.90 -4.47
C TYR A 183 -15.99 -3.23 -5.06
N ALA A 184 -17.20 -3.65 -4.71
CA ALA A 184 -17.80 -4.89 -5.22
C ALA A 184 -17.88 -4.90 -6.75
N GLN A 185 -18.27 -3.79 -7.38
CA GLN A 185 -18.32 -3.70 -8.84
C GLN A 185 -16.94 -3.87 -9.50
N LYS A 186 -15.88 -3.23 -8.97
CA LYS A 186 -14.53 -3.35 -9.53
C LYS A 186 -13.94 -4.74 -9.27
N SER A 187 -14.07 -5.30 -8.07
CA SER A 187 -13.56 -6.65 -7.75
C SER A 187 -14.24 -7.74 -8.58
N LEU A 188 -15.56 -7.67 -8.75
CA LEU A 188 -16.30 -8.65 -9.57
C LEU A 188 -15.96 -8.55 -11.06
N ARG A 189 -15.77 -7.33 -11.59
CA ARG A 189 -15.32 -7.14 -12.98
C ARG A 189 -13.92 -7.69 -13.20
N GLY A 190 -13.02 -7.54 -12.23
CA GLY A 190 -11.69 -8.13 -12.26
C GLY A 190 -11.74 -9.65 -12.40
N HIS A 191 -12.52 -10.32 -11.55
CA HIS A 191 -12.70 -11.78 -11.60
C HIS A 191 -13.32 -12.26 -12.93
N LEU A 192 -14.30 -11.53 -13.47
CA LEU A 192 -14.92 -11.88 -14.76
C LEU A 192 -13.95 -11.73 -15.94
N ARG A 193 -12.98 -10.81 -15.86
CA ARG A 193 -11.98 -10.59 -16.92
C ARG A 193 -10.89 -11.66 -16.90
N GLN A 194 -10.39 -12.03 -15.73
CA GLN A 194 -9.45 -13.15 -15.55
C GLN A 194 -10.02 -14.48 -16.09
N ARG A 195 -11.30 -14.76 -15.81
CA ARG A 195 -11.96 -15.98 -16.32
C ARG A 195 -12.01 -16.05 -17.86
N LYS A 196 -12.15 -14.91 -18.55
CA LYS A 196 -12.15 -14.88 -20.02
C LYS A 196 -10.75 -15.10 -20.61
N GLU A 197 -9.72 -14.59 -19.97
CA GLU A 197 -8.33 -14.76 -20.39
C GLU A 197 -7.86 -16.23 -20.22
N GLU A 198 -8.27 -16.90 -19.14
CA GLU A 198 -8.01 -18.34 -18.94
C GLU A 198 -8.72 -19.23 -19.97
N HIS A 199 -9.94 -18.87 -20.39
CA HIS A 199 -10.70 -19.63 -21.40
C HIS A 199 -10.26 -19.33 -22.83
N GLY A 200 -9.65 -18.16 -23.09
CA GLY A 200 -9.07 -17.82 -24.39
C GLY A 200 -7.75 -18.53 -24.69
N THR A 201 -7.03 -18.94 -23.65
CA THR A 201 -5.70 -19.57 -23.80
C THR A 201 -5.78 -21.10 -24.01
N LYS A 202 -6.91 -21.74 -23.67
CA LYS A 202 -7.17 -23.17 -23.95
C LYS A 202 -7.69 -23.46 -25.36
N GLY A 203 -7.91 -22.46 -26.20
CA GLY A 203 -8.43 -22.60 -27.58
C GLY A 203 -7.37 -22.49 -28.69
N ARG A 204 -6.09 -22.41 -28.35
CA ARG A 204 -4.96 -22.37 -29.28
C ARG A 204 -3.92 -23.43 -28.90
N ALA A 205 -4.26 -24.69 -29.14
CA ALA A 205 -3.33 -25.80 -29.27
C ALA A 205 -3.93 -26.79 -30.28
#